data_AF-A0A7C6HXT2-F1
#
_entry.id   AF-A0A7C6HXT2-F1
#
_cell.length_a   1.000
_cell.length_b   1.000
_cell.length_c   1.000
_cell.angle_alpha   90.00
_cell.angle_beta   90.00
_cell.angle_gamma   90.00
#
_symmetry.space_group_name_H-M   'P 1'
#
loop_
_entity.id
_entity.type
_entity.pdbx_description
1 polymer ?
#
loop_
_entity_poly.entity_id
_entity_poly.type
_entity_poly.pdbx_seq_one_letter_code
_entity_poly.pdbx_strand_id
1 'polypeptide(L)' 'MPDGKTEYYGIQCKHKTQGSKLSNKEIYDTNEAAKKFKPQLKELIIATSADSDVNTQE' A
#
# COMPACT_ATOMS: atom_id res chain seq x y z
N MET A 1 -16.37 10.89 16.25
CA MET A 1 -15.32 10.07 15.59
C MET A 1 -15.82 8.65 15.55
N PRO A 2 -15.76 7.92 14.44
CA PRO A 2 -16.23 6.54 14.42
C PRO A 2 -15.28 5.70 15.29
N ASP A 3 -15.82 5.03 16.31
CA ASP A 3 -15.20 3.99 17.15
C ASP A 3 -14.02 4.29 18.08
N GLY A 4 -13.55 5.54 18.22
CA GLY A 4 -12.51 5.87 19.21
C GLY A 4 -11.15 5.18 18.97
N LYS A 5 -10.97 4.57 17.80
CA LYS A 5 -9.70 4.00 17.35
C LYS A 5 -8.78 5.14 16.93
N THR A 6 -7.60 5.19 17.56
CA THR A 6 -6.56 6.21 17.35
C THR A 6 -5.67 5.93 16.14
N GLU A 7 -5.83 4.78 15.50
CA GLU A 7 -4.90 4.28 14.49
C GLU A 7 -5.66 3.79 13.26
N TYR A 8 -5.24 4.27 12.09
CA TYR A 8 -5.82 3.94 10.80
C TYR A 8 -4.78 3.20 9.97
N TYR A 9 -5.17 2.08 9.37
CA TYR A 9 -4.29 1.26 8.54
C TYR A 9 -4.81 1.29 7.10
N GLY A 10 -3.92 1.50 6.15
CA GLY A 10 -4.23 1.42 4.72
C GLY A 10 -3.82 0.07 4.18
N ILE A 11 -4.70 -0.61 3.45
CA ILE A 11 -4.35 -1.84 2.73
C ILE A 11 -4.69 -1.63 1.26
N GLN A 12 -3.68 -1.73 0.40
CA GLN A 12 -3.84 -1.67 -1.04
C GLN A 12 -3.48 -3.01 -1.66
N CYS A 13 -4.47 -3.70 -2.20
CA CYS A 13 -4.25 -4.93 -2.96
C CYS A 13 -4.02 -4.59 -4.43
N LYS A 14 -2.96 -5.14 -5.03
CA LYS A 14 -2.66 -5.02 -6.45
C LYS A 14 -2.54 -6.41 -7.05
N HIS A 15 -3.47 -6.77 -7.91
CA HIS A 15 -3.35 -7.99 -8.68
C HIS A 15 -2.35 -7.77 -9.82
N LYS A 16 -1.39 -8.68 -9.94
CA LYS A 16 -0.41 -8.73 -11.02
C LYS A 16 -0.40 -10.14 -11.60
N THR A 17 -0.31 -10.21 -12.93
CA THR A 17 -0.12 -11.46 -13.67
C THR A 17 1.33 -11.92 -13.55
N GLN A 18 1.58 -13.23 -13.76
CA GLN A 18 2.93 -13.81 -13.67
C GLN A 18 3.94 -13.02 -14.51
N GLY A 19 5.07 -12.66 -13.89
CA GLY A 19 6.16 -11.90 -14.53
C GLY A 19 6.00 -10.38 -14.52
N SER A 20 4.88 -9.84 -14.03
CA SER A 20 4.68 -8.40 -13.86
C SER A 20 5.00 -7.99 -12.42
N LYS A 21 5.83 -6.97 -12.23
CA LYS A 21 6.16 -6.39 -10.91
C LYS A 21 5.41 -5.08 -10.65
N LEU A 22 5.38 -4.64 -9.39
CA LEU A 22 4.98 -3.27 -9.09
C LEU A 22 5.96 -2.29 -9.72
N SER A 23 5.42 -1.28 -10.40
CA SER A 23 6.25 -0.17 -10.88
C SER A 23 6.52 0.80 -9.72
N ASN A 24 7.72 1.37 -9.67
CA ASN A 24 8.06 2.42 -8.69
C ASN A 24 7.03 3.57 -8.70
N LYS A 25 6.48 3.89 -9.87
CA LYS A 25 5.40 4.86 -10.03
C LYS A 25 4.13 4.48 -9.26
N GLU A 26 3.71 3.22 -9.32
CA GLU A 26 2.50 2.75 -8.61
C GLU A 26 2.68 2.82 -7.09
N ILE A 27 3.87 2.46 -6.61
CA ILE A 27 4.22 2.56 -5.18
C ILE A 27 4.23 4.03 -4.75
N TYR A 28 4.87 4.90 -5.52
CA TYR A 28 4.94 6.32 -5.23
C TYR A 28 3.56 6.98 -5.21
N ASP A 29 2.74 6.72 -6.23
CA ASP A 29 1.38 7.27 -6.32
C ASP A 29 0.51 6.79 -5.14
N THR A 30 0.69 5.53 -4.69
CA THR A 30 0.00 4.98 -3.51
C THR A 30 0.49 5.64 -2.21
N ASN A 31 1.79 5.85 -2.04
CA ASN A 31 2.37 6.55 -0.90
C ASN A 31 1.90 8.01 -0.81
N GLU A 32 1.86 8.72 -1.93
CA GLU A 32 1.37 10.10 -1.99
C GLU A 32 -0.12 10.20 -1.65
N ALA A 33 -0.93 9.23 -2.07
CA ALA A 33 -2.33 9.15 -1.68
C ALA A 33 -2.49 8.87 -0.18
N ALA A 34 -1.70 7.95 0.38
CA ALA A 34 -1.70 7.61 1.80
C ALA A 34 -1.31 8.80 2.69
N LYS A 35 -0.30 9.60 2.30
CA LYS A 35 0.09 10.82 3.01
C LYS A 35 -1.01 11.89 3.03
N LYS A 36 -1.85 11.94 2.01
CA LYS A 36 -2.96 12.90 1.89
C LYS A 36 -4.23 12.44 2.63
N PHE A 37 -4.31 11.16 2.99
CA PHE A 37 -5.44 10.62 3.73
C PHE A 37 -5.50 11.24 5.13
N LYS A 38 -6.71 11.67 5.53
CA LYS A 38 -6.99 12.17 6.88
C LYS A 38 -8.18 11.38 7.44
N PRO A 39 -8.07 10.83 8.65
CA PRO A 39 -6.93 10.88 9.60
C PRO A 39 -5.68 10.13 9.11
N GLN A 40 -4.49 10.50 9.60
CA GLN A 40 -3.22 9.95 9.11
C GLN A 40 -3.15 8.43 9.34
N LEU A 41 -2.67 7.71 8.32
CA LEU A 41 -2.42 6.28 8.44
C LEU A 41 -1.18 6.03 9.29
N LYS A 42 -1.29 5.07 10.23
CA LYS A 42 -0.16 4.54 11.00
C LYS A 42 0.75 3.71 10.11
N GLU A 43 0.17 2.90 9.22
CA GLU A 43 0.89 2.04 8.29
C GLU A 43 0.09 1.86 7.00
N LEU A 44 0.81 1.73 5.89
CA LEU A 44 0.27 1.36 4.59
C LEU A 44 0.88 0.02 4.18
N ILE A 45 0.03 -0.97 3.97
CA ILE A 45 0.42 -2.30 3.49
C ILE A 45 0.03 -2.40 2.02
N ILE A 46 1.01 -2.63 1.15
CA ILE A 46 0.78 -2.91 -0.27
C ILE A 46 0.95 -4.42 -0.48
N ALA A 47 -0.14 -5.12 -0.75
CA ALA A 47 -0.15 -6.55 -1.03
C ALA A 47 -0.23 -6.78 -2.56
N THR A 48 0.68 -7.60 -3.09
CA THR A 48 0.81 -7.89 -4.52
C THR A 48 0.84 -9.40 -4.77
N SER A 49 0.22 -9.84 -5.87
CA SER A 49 0.28 -11.25 -6.30
C SER A 49 1.46 -11.56 -7.22
N ALA A 50 2.37 -10.60 -7.44
CA ALA A 50 3.56 -10.80 -8.25
C ALA A 50 4.63 -11.56 -7.46
N ASP A 51 5.04 -12.73 -7.96
CA ASP A 51 6.13 -13.52 -7.38
C ASP A 51 7.46 -12.75 -7.36
N SER A 52 7.66 -11.81 -8.28
CA SER A 52 8.87 -10.99 -8.38
C SER A 52 8.97 -9.90 -7.30
N ASP A 53 7.87 -9.56 -6.63
CA ASP A 53 7.85 -8.49 -5.62
C ASP A 53 8.24 -9.00 -4.22
N VAL A 54 8.45 -10.31 -4.01
CA VAL A 54 8.80 -10.93 -2.70
C VAL A 54 10.05 -10.30 -2.07
N ASN A 55 11.02 -9.86 -2.87
CA ASN A 55 12.25 -9.23 -2.39
C ASN A 55 12.16 -7.69 -2.27
N THR A 56 10.98 -7.10 -2.44
CA THR A 56 10.79 -5.62 -2.46
C THR A 56 10.41 -5.04 -1.10
N GLN A 57 10.63 -5.79 -0.01
CA GLN A 57 10.39 -5.32 1.36
C GLN A 57 11.63 -4.61 1.91
N GLU A 58 11.68 -3.27 1.80
CA GLU A 58 12.49 -2.37 2.65
C GLU A 58 11.70 -1.09 2.97
#